data_AF-A0ABD4P8N3-F1
#
_entry.id   AF-A0ABD4P8N3-F1
#
_cell.length_a   1.000
_cell.length_b   1.000
_cell.length_c   1.000
_cell.angle_alpha   90.00
_cell.angle_beta   90.00
_cell.angle_gamma   90.00
#
_symmetry.space_group_name_H-M   'P 1'
#
loop_
_entity.id
_entity.type
_entity.pdbx_description
1 polymer ?
#
loop_
_entity_poly.entity_id
_entity_poly.type
_entity_poly.pdbx_seq_one_letter_code
_entity_poly.pdbx_strand_id
1 'polypeptide(L)' 'MATKAVNAKSKKLEARVPHAIADAVENLKEDGESTGQFIVSALEGEIKRRQRRKAKESE' A
#
# COMPACT_ATOMS: atom_id res chain seq x y z
N MET A 1 -0.18 2.76 -25.65
CA MET A 1 -0.62 1.37 -25.39
C MET A 1 -0.67 1.15 -23.90
N ALA A 2 -1.83 0.82 -23.33
CA ALA A 2 -1.92 0.34 -21.95
C ALA A 2 -1.29 -1.06 -21.90
N THR A 3 -0.12 -1.19 -21.28
CA THR A 3 0.42 -2.51 -20.95
C THR A 3 -0.46 -3.11 -19.83
N LYS A 4 -0.59 -4.45 -19.75
CA LYS A 4 -1.49 -5.14 -18.79
C LYS A 4 -1.32 -4.72 -17.31
N ALA A 5 -0.26 -3.98 -16.96
CA ALA A 5 0.06 -3.51 -15.62
C ALA A 5 -0.21 -2.00 -15.36
N VAL A 6 -0.57 -1.20 -16.37
CA VAL A 6 -0.78 0.25 -16.23
C VAL A 6 -2.03 0.68 -17.03
N ASN A 7 -2.99 1.28 -16.35
CA ASN A 7 -4.11 2.00 -16.99
C ASN A 7 -4.04 3.50 -16.65
N ALA A 8 -4.97 4.30 -17.19
CA ALA A 8 -4.97 5.76 -17.01
C ALA A 8 -5.14 6.23 -15.54
N LYS A 9 -5.61 5.36 -14.64
CA LYS A 9 -5.94 5.68 -13.24
C LYS A 9 -5.08 4.92 -12.22
N SER A 10 -4.46 3.79 -12.59
CA SER A 10 -3.69 2.97 -11.65
C SER A 10 -2.58 2.16 -12.32
N LYS A 11 -1.56 1.84 -11.50
CA LYS A 11 -0.46 0.93 -11.82
C LYS A 11 -0.49 -0.23 -10.84
N LYS A 12 -0.38 -1.46 -11.34
CA LYS A 12 -0.31 -2.65 -10.48
C LYS A 12 1.10 -2.76 -9.88
N LEU A 13 1.16 -2.97 -8.56
CA LEU A 13 2.37 -3.30 -7.82
C LEU A 13 2.22 -4.75 -7.32
N GLU A 14 3.23 -5.58 -7.56
CA GLU A 14 3.23 -6.98 -7.15
C GLU A 14 4.53 -7.28 -6.38
N ALA A 15 4.40 -7.86 -5.19
CA ALA A 15 5.51 -8.31 -4.36
C ALA A 15 5.08 -9.56 -3.60
N ARG A 16 6.02 -10.47 -3.34
CA ARG A 16 5.76 -11.61 -2.45
C ARG A 16 5.81 -11.13 -1.00
N VAL A 17 4.85 -11.56 -0.20
CA VAL A 17 4.79 -11.30 1.24
C VAL A 17 4.89 -12.62 2.01
N PRO A 18 5.59 -12.66 3.16
CA PRO A 18 5.57 -13.82 4.05
C PRO A 18 4.15 -14.15 4.53
N HIS A 19 3.87 -15.43 4.78
CA HIS A 19 2.57 -15.89 5.29
C HIS A 19 2.14 -15.15 6.55
N ALA A 20 3.04 -14.97 7.52
CA ALA A 20 2.74 -14.24 8.75
C ALA A 20 2.22 -12.81 8.50
N ILE A 21 2.68 -12.14 7.43
CA ILE A 21 2.18 -10.81 7.08
C ILE A 21 0.82 -10.91 6.40
N ALA A 22 0.64 -11.87 5.48
CA ALA A 22 -0.64 -12.09 4.83
C ALA A 22 -1.74 -12.42 5.86
N ASP A 23 -1.45 -13.31 6.81
CA ASP A 23 -2.36 -13.69 7.88
C ASP A 23 -2.67 -12.50 8.79
N ALA A 24 -1.67 -11.67 9.11
CA ALA A 24 -1.89 -10.46 9.89
C ALA A 24 -2.82 -9.46 9.17
N VAL A 25 -2.69 -9.29 7.86
CA VAL A 25 -3.59 -8.43 7.07
C VAL A 25 -5.03 -8.95 7.12
N GLU A 26 -5.22 -10.26 6.93
CA GLU A 26 -6.55 -10.86 6.97
C GLU A 26 -7.21 -10.78 8.35
N ASN A 27 -6.41 -10.84 9.43
CA ASN A 27 -6.90 -10.75 10.81
C ASN A 27 -7.13 -9.31 11.30
N LEU A 28 -6.47 -8.32 10.72
CA LEU A 28 -6.51 -6.92 11.18
C LEU A 28 -7.31 -5.98 10.28
N LYS A 29 -7.70 -6.42 9.09
CA LYS A 29 -8.61 -5.64 8.23
C LYS A 29 -9.94 -5.40 8.93
N GLU A 30 -10.54 -4.25 8.67
CA GLU A 30 -11.85 -3.91 9.25
C GLU A 30 -12.99 -4.69 8.56
N ASP A 31 -14.15 -4.77 9.23
CA ASP A 31 -15.34 -5.42 8.67
C ASP A 31 -15.76 -4.70 7.37
N GLY A 32 -15.78 -5.47 6.27
CA GLY A 32 -16.09 -4.93 4.93
C GLY A 32 -14.90 -4.30 4.21
N GLU A 33 -13.71 -4.25 4.82
CA GLU A 33 -12.48 -3.82 4.15
C GLU A 33 -11.91 -4.96 3.28
N SER A 34 -11.61 -4.65 2.02
CA SER A 34 -10.86 -5.56 1.16
C SER A 34 -9.37 -5.51 1.45
N THR A 35 -8.68 -6.64 1.25
CA THR A 35 -7.21 -6.73 1.33
C THR A 35 -6.52 -5.66 0.46
N GLY A 36 -7.10 -5.34 -0.70
CA GLY A 36 -6.60 -4.27 -1.57
C GLY A 36 -6.71 -2.88 -0.96
N GLN A 37 -7.83 -2.56 -0.31
CA GLN A 37 -8.01 -1.30 0.42
C GLN A 37 -7.02 -1.19 1.58
N PHE A 38 -6.86 -2.26 2.37
CA PHE A 38 -5.88 -2.30 3.45
C PHE A 38 -4.46 -2.00 2.96
N ILE A 39 -4.03 -2.66 1.88
CA ILE A 39 -2.70 -2.45 1.29
C ILE A 39 -2.53 -1.00 0.81
N VAL A 40 -3.53 -0.44 0.12
CA VAL A 40 -3.47 0.95 -0.36
C VAL A 40 -3.36 1.92 0.82
N SER A 41 -4.21 1.78 1.84
CA SER A 41 -4.19 2.59 3.06
C SER A 41 -2.83 2.52 3.78
N ALA A 42 -2.27 1.31 3.91
CA ALA A 42 -0.96 1.11 4.52
C ALA A 42 0.17 1.81 3.73
N LEU A 43 0.15 1.72 2.40
CA LEU A 43 1.11 2.39 1.52
C LEU A 43 0.99 3.92 1.62
N GLU A 44 -0.22 4.47 1.60
CA GLU A 44 -0.45 5.91 1.77
C GLU A 44 0.08 6.41 3.12
N GLY A 45 -0.17 5.65 4.19
CA GLY A 45 0.35 5.96 5.52
C GLY A 45 1.88 6.04 5.54
N GLU A 46 2.56 5.09 4.88
CA GLU A 46 4.02 5.06 4.80
C GLU A 46 4.58 6.20 3.93
N ILE A 47 3.94 6.51 2.81
CA ILE A 47 4.32 7.66 1.96
C ILE A 47 4.25 8.96 2.77
N LYS A 48 3.14 9.22 3.47
CA LYS A 48 2.98 10.40 4.33
C LYS A 48 4.01 10.45 5.45
N ARG A 49 4.34 9.31 6.09
CA ARG A 49 5.41 9.23 7.11
C ARG A 49 6.78 9.61 6.52
N ARG A 50 7.12 9.12 5.33
CA ARG A 50 8.40 9.45 4.67
C ARG A 50 8.47 10.90 4.19
N GLN A 51 7.38 11.44 3.65
CA GLN A 51 7.30 12.85 3.27
C GLN A 51 7.51 13.77 4.47
N ARG A 52 6.89 13.48 5.62
CA ARG A 52 7.09 14.25 6.85
C ARG A 52 8.52 14.19 7.39
N ARG A 53 9.20 13.04 7.28
CA ARG A 53 10.63 12.92 7.66
C ARG A 53 11.52 13.80 6.79
N LYS A 54 11.36 13.71 5.47
CA LYS A 54 12.09 14.53 4.52
C LYS A 54 11.90 16.03 4.75
N ALA A 55 10.67 16.45 5.07
CA ALA A 55 10.39 17.86 5.36
C ALA A 55 11.17 18.39 6.57
N LYS A 56 11.39 17.56 7.61
CA LYS A 56 12.15 17.91 8.81
C LYS A 56 13.66 17.83 8.64
N GLU A 57 14.15 17.04 7.68
CA GLU A 57 15.59 16.94 7.38
C GLU A 57 16.08 18.10 6.48
N SER A 58 15.15 18.77 5.79
CA SER A 58 15.42 19.92 4.95
C SER A 58 15.29 21.28 5.68
N GLU A 59 15.02 21.26 6.99
CA GLU A 59 14.94 22.42 7.88
C GLU A 59 16.15 22.41 8.83
#